data_AF-A0A1W2DH91-F1
#
_entry.id   AF-A0A1W2DH91-F1
#
_cell.length_a   1.000
_cell.length_b   1.000
_cell.length_c   1.000
_cell.angle_alpha   90.00
_cell.angle_beta   90.00
_cell.angle_gamma   90.00
#
_symmetry.space_group_name_H-M   'P 1'
#
loop_
_entity.id
_entity.type
_entity.pdbx_description
1 polymer ?
#
loop_
_entity_poly.entity_id
_entity_poly.type
_entity_poly.pdbx_seq_one_letter_code
_entity_poly.pdbx_strand_id
1 'polypeptide(L)'
;MSNRELSDPITMRLPLDLLAEVEEVAGICERSRSWVIVRALKAYLAQEGREIRDIAKARGEVRDGGGHDLDSVLDEVEAIVKGAAA
;
A
#
# COMPACT_ATOMS: atom_id res chain seq x y z
N MET A 1 -16.98 -15.01 19.84
CA MET A 1 -16.14 -13.86 19.42
C MET A 1 -14.83 -14.44 18.93
N SER A 2 -14.50 -14.30 17.64
CA SER A 2 -13.24 -14.84 17.12
C SER A 2 -12.08 -14.11 17.80
N ASN A 3 -11.23 -14.87 18.50
CA ASN A 3 -10.05 -14.35 19.17
C ASN A 3 -9.09 -13.85 18.08
N ARG A 4 -9.06 -12.53 17.85
CA ARG A 4 -8.07 -11.94 16.94
C ARG A 4 -6.74 -11.98 17.67
N GLU A 5 -5.73 -12.60 17.05
CA GLU A 5 -4.34 -12.42 17.48
C GLU A 5 -3.97 -10.95 17.30
N LEU A 6 -3.92 -10.22 18.41
CA LEU A 6 -3.49 -8.85 18.47
C LEU A 6 -2.00 -8.83 18.85
N SER A 7 -1.27 -7.83 18.36
CA SER A 7 0.07 -7.56 18.85
C SER A 7 0.03 -7.14 20.32
N ASP A 8 1.19 -7.11 20.96
CA ASP A 8 1.37 -6.34 22.18
C ASP A 8 0.96 -4.86 21.97
N PRO A 9 0.51 -4.16 23.02
CA PRO A 9 0.15 -2.75 22.92
C PRO A 9 1.32 -1.90 22.40
N ILE A 10 1.02 -1.05 21.42
CA ILE A 10 1.98 -0.11 20.85
C ILE A 10 1.81 1.23 21.57
N THR A 11 2.86 1.67 22.26
CA THR A 11 2.92 3.02 22.86
C THR A 11 3.40 4.02 21.82
N MET A 12 2.60 5.05 21.54
CA MET A 12 2.95 6.12 20.60
C MET A 12 2.58 7.49 21.15
N ARG A 13 3.28 8.53 20.69
CA ARG A 13 2.91 9.93 20.94
C ARG A 13 2.21 10.48 19.71
N LEU A 14 1.08 11.14 19.93
CA LEU A 14 0.32 11.85 18.91
C LEU A 14 0.32 13.36 19.24
N PRO A 15 0.35 14.24 18.23
CA PRO A 15 -0.05 15.64 18.40
C PRO A 15 -1.42 15.73 19.09
N LEU A 16 -1.60 16.72 19.97
CA LEU A 16 -2.81 16.83 20.80
C LEU A 16 -4.07 17.13 19.96
N ASP A 17 -3.91 17.94 18.92
CA ASP A 17 -4.93 18.23 17.92
C ASP A 17 -5.36 16.96 17.18
N LEU A 18 -4.40 16.17 16.70
CA LEU A 18 -4.70 14.89 16.05
C LEU A 18 -5.40 13.90 17.00
N LEU A 19 -4.98 13.83 18.26
CA LEU A 19 -5.64 12.99 19.26
C LEU A 19 -7.09 13.43 19.49
N ALA A 20 -7.35 14.74 19.55
CA ALA A 20 -8.69 15.29 19.72
C ALA A 20 -9.61 14.92 18.54
N GLU A 21 -9.13 15.04 17.30
CA GLU A 21 -9.90 14.63 16.11
C GLU A 21 -10.20 13.13 16.11
N VAL A 22 -9.24 12.30 16.51
CA VAL A 22 -9.43 10.84 16.64
C VAL A 22 -10.50 10.52 17.69
N GLU A 23 -10.48 11.22 18.82
CA GLU A 23 -11.44 11.06 19.91
C GLU A 23 -12.85 11.50 19.51
N GLU A 24 -12.97 12.60 18.78
CA GLU A 24 -14.24 13.08 18.24
C GLU A 24 -14.87 12.05 17.29
N VAL A 25 -14.11 11.58 16.29
CA VAL A 25 -14.59 10.56 15.33
C VAL A 25 -14.95 9.26 16.05
N ALA A 26 -14.15 8.83 17.03
CA ALA A 26 -14.42 7.65 17.82
C ALA A 26 -15.74 7.79 18.60
N GLY A 27 -15.98 8.96 19.21
CA GLY A 27 -17.21 9.30 19.92
C GLY A 27 -18.45 9.28 19.01
N ILE A 28 -18.38 9.95 17.84
CA ILE A 28 -19.47 9.98 16.85
C ILE A 28 -19.82 8.57 16.36
N CYS A 29 -18.82 7.70 16.17
CA CYS A 29 -19.01 6.35 15.67
C CYS A 29 -19.36 5.32 16.75
N GLU A 30 -19.37 5.71 18.03
CA GLU A 30 -19.47 4.79 19.18
C GLU A 30 -18.42 3.66 19.12
N ARG A 31 -17.18 4.01 18.77
CA ARG A 31 -16.05 3.08 18.65
C ARG A 31 -14.88 3.51 19.53
N SER A 32 -13.89 2.63 19.67
CA SER A 32 -12.65 2.97 20.38
C SER A 32 -11.70 3.80 19.51
N ARG A 33 -10.81 4.58 20.15
CA ARG A 33 -9.68 5.25 19.49
C ARG A 33 -8.85 4.27 18.64
N SER A 34 -8.57 3.08 19.18
CA SER A 34 -7.85 2.03 18.46
C SER A 34 -8.57 1.59 17.17
N TRP A 35 -9.90 1.61 17.13
CA TRP A 35 -10.64 1.31 15.90
C TRP A 35 -10.38 2.34 14.81
N VAL A 36 -10.38 3.63 15.15
CA VAL A 36 -10.08 4.73 14.22
C VAL A 36 -8.63 4.62 13.72
N ILE A 37 -7.68 4.43 14.65
CA ILE A 37 -6.25 4.35 14.33
C ILE A 37 -5.96 3.13 13.44
N VAL A 38 -6.48 1.95 13.77
CA VAL A 38 -6.29 0.74 12.95
C VAL A 38 -6.88 0.93 11.54
N ARG A 39 -8.02 1.64 11.42
CA ARG A 39 -8.63 1.93 10.13
C ARG A 39 -7.76 2.88 9.30
N ALA A 40 -7.25 3.95 9.91
CA ALA A 40 -6.34 4.89 9.25
C ALA A 40 -5.06 4.20 8.76
N LEU A 41 -4.44 3.38 9.61
CA LEU A 41 -3.24 2.62 9.25
C LEU A 41 -3.49 1.63 8.10
N LYS A 42 -4.64 0.95 8.09
CA LYS A 42 -5.02 0.08 6.98
C LYS A 42 -5.19 0.86 5.66
N ALA A 43 -5.80 2.04 5.72
CA ALA A 43 -5.97 2.90 4.55
C ALA A 43 -4.60 3.34 4.00
N TYR A 44 -3.72 3.85 4.86
CA TYR A 44 -2.35 4.23 4.48
C TYR A 44 -1.59 3.06 3.83
N LEU A 45 -1.64 1.87 4.44
CA LEU A 45 -0.93 0.70 3.91
C LEU A 45 -1.49 0.18 2.59
N ALA A 46 -2.79 0.37 2.34
CA ALA A 46 -3.46 -0.07 1.11
C ALA A 46 -3.17 0.86 -0.08
N GLN A 47 -2.97 2.15 0.20
CA GLN A 47 -2.69 3.19 -0.78
C GLN A 47 -1.18 3.46 -0.88
N GLU A 48 -0.64 4.35 -0.05
CA GLU A 48 0.77 4.75 -0.07
C GLU A 48 1.72 3.57 0.19
N GLY A 49 1.38 2.72 1.17
CA GLY A 49 2.21 1.56 1.50
C GLY A 49 2.33 0.55 0.37
N ARG A 50 1.34 0.48 -0.54
CA ARG A 50 1.41 -0.37 -1.74
C ARG A 50 2.41 0.21 -2.73
N GLU A 51 2.26 1.49 -3.07
CA GLU A 51 3.14 2.17 -4.02
C GLU A 51 4.62 2.09 -3.60
N ILE A 52 4.90 2.31 -2.31
CA ILE A 52 6.25 2.20 -1.76
C ILE A 52 6.82 0.79 -1.97
N ARG A 53 6.02 -0.26 -1.72
CA ARG A 53 6.45 -1.66 -1.91
C ARG A 53 6.63 -2.02 -3.38
N ASP A 54 5.74 -1.56 -4.24
CA ASP A 54 5.79 -1.85 -5.68
C ASP A 54 7.03 -1.22 -6.31
N ILE A 55 7.34 0.03 -5.97
CA ILE A 55 8.57 0.71 -6.41
C ILE A 55 9.81 -0.03 -5.87
N ALA A 56 9.80 -0.43 -4.59
CA ALA A 56 10.92 -1.17 -4.02
C ALA A 56 11.15 -2.52 -4.73
N LYS A 57 10.07 -3.23 -5.09
CA LYS A 57 10.12 -4.48 -5.85
C LYS A 57 10.68 -4.26 -7.26
N ALA A 58 10.16 -3.28 -7.99
CA ALA A 58 10.62 -2.95 -9.34
C ALA A 58 12.12 -2.61 -9.37
N ARG A 59 12.61 -1.85 -8.38
CA ARG A 59 14.04 -1.56 -8.25
C ARG A 59 14.88 -2.80 -7.99
N GLY A 60 14.34 -3.76 -7.23
CA GLY A 60 14.96 -5.07 -7.01
C GLY A 60 15.07 -5.87 -8.31
N GLU A 61 13.98 -5.97 -9.06
CA GLU A 61 13.93 -6.72 -10.33
C GLU A 61 14.93 -6.16 -11.35
N VAL A 62 15.03 -4.83 -11.50
CA VAL A 62 16.03 -4.20 -12.37
C VAL A 62 17.45 -4.51 -11.94
N ARG A 63 17.74 -4.43 -10.62
CA ARG A 63 19.08 -4.74 -10.08
C ARG A 63 19.45 -6.20 -10.31
N ASP A 64 18.48 -7.10 -10.19
CA ASP A 64 18.70 -8.55 -10.29
C ASP A 64 18.70 -9.03 -11.75
N GLY A 65 18.71 -8.11 -12.73
CA GLY A 65 18.84 -8.39 -14.16
C GLY A 65 17.53 -8.69 -14.89
N GLY A 66 16.38 -8.47 -14.25
CA GLY A 66 15.04 -8.66 -14.83
C GLY A 66 14.56 -7.52 -15.73
N GLY A 67 15.45 -6.59 -16.12
CA GLY A 67 15.12 -5.54 -17.08
C GLY A 67 15.14 -6.06 -18.52
N HIS A 68 14.28 -5.52 -19.37
CA HIS A 68 14.29 -5.78 -20.82
C HIS A 68 14.84 -4.58 -21.56
N ASP A 69 15.58 -4.84 -22.65
CA ASP A 69 16.01 -3.81 -23.57
C ASP A 69 14.82 -3.25 -24.36
N LEU A 70 14.76 -1.92 -24.51
CA LEU A 70 13.63 -1.25 -25.14
C LEU A 70 13.49 -1.62 -26.62
N ASP A 71 14.60 -1.68 -27.34
CA ASP A 71 14.58 -1.94 -28.78
C ASP A 71 14.07 -3.36 -29.04
N SER A 72 14.50 -4.33 -28.21
CA SER A 72 13.97 -5.71 -28.26
C SER A 72 12.46 -5.78 -28.01
N VAL A 73 11.90 -4.95 -27.11
CA VAL A 73 10.46 -4.94 -26.83
C VAL A 73 9.68 -4.30 -27.98
N LEU A 74 10.24 -3.26 -28.62
CA LEU A 74 9.63 -2.61 -29.78
C LEU A 74 9.51 -3.57 -30.97
N ASP A 75 10.56 -4.33 -31.26
CA ASP A 75 10.57 -5.34 -32.32
C ASP A 75 9.50 -6.42 -32.08
N GLU A 76 9.34 -6.89 -30.84
CA GLU A 76 8.33 -7.89 -30.46
C GLU A 76 6.90 -7.37 -30.66
N VAL A 77 6.62 -6.13 -30.22
CA VAL A 77 5.31 -5.50 -30.39
C VAL A 77 4.99 -5.30 -31.88
N GLU A 78 5.94 -4.85 -32.69
CA GLU A 78 5.74 -4.68 -34.13
C GLU A 78 5.41 -6.01 -34.82
N ALA A 79 6.07 -7.10 -34.42
CA ALA A 79 5.79 -8.44 -34.93
C ALA A 79 4.37 -8.92 -34.56
N ILE A 80 3.92 -8.67 -33.31
CA ILE A 80 2.57 -9.03 -32.86
C ILE A 80 1.50 -8.28 -33.65
N VAL A 81 1.67 -6.96 -33.84
CA VAL A 81 0.70 -6.12 -34.58
C VAL A 81 0.60 -6.54 -36.04
N LYS A 82 1.74 -6.84 -36.69
CA LYS A 82 1.75 -7.35 -38.08
C LYS A 82 1.12 -8.73 -38.20
N GLY A 83 1.31 -9.61 -37.20
CA GLY A 83 0.72 -10.94 -37.18
C GLY A 83 -0.78 -10.96 -36.89
N ALA A 84 -1.29 -10.03 -36.09
CA ALA A 84 -2.73 -9.91 -35.78
C ALA A 84 -3.55 -9.25 -36.91
N ALA A 85 -2.87 -8.58 -37.86
CA ALA A 85 -3.49 -7.97 -39.04
C ALA A 85 -3.54 -8.91 -40.26
N ALA A 86 -3.09 -10.16 -40.12
CA ALA A 86 -3.03 -11.18 -41.18
C ALA A 86 -4.18 -12.18 -41.10
#